data_AF-A0A1H7DJB5-F1
#
_entry.id   AF-A0A1H7DJB5-F1
#
_cell.length_a   1.000
_cell.length_b   1.000
_cell.length_c   1.000
_cell.angle_alpha   90.00
_cell.angle_beta   90.00
_cell.angle_gamma   90.00
#
_symmetry.space_group_name_H-M   'P 1'
#
loop_
_entity.id
_entity.type
_entity.pdbx_description
1 polymer ?
#
loop_
_entity_poly.entity_id
_entity_poly.type
_entity_poly.pdbx_seq_one_letter_code
_entity_poly.pdbx_strand_id
1 'polypeptide(L)'
;MLTAITFGAGLLATPMPSPADPLTTEISALDAKVFDAYNRCDLPTFSGYFDPKVAFYHDTGRATLDRDAMVDGVRKYICGKVKPS
;
A
#
# COMPACT_ATOMS: atom_id res chain seq x y z
N MET A 1 -17.93 23.18 50.91
CA MET A 1 -18.81 22.32 50.08
C MET A 1 -17.95 21.66 49.03
N LEU A 2 -17.70 20.36 49.18
CA LEU A 2 -16.85 19.58 48.28
C LEU A 2 -17.77 18.80 47.34
N THR A 3 -17.88 19.23 46.08
CA THR A 3 -18.54 18.44 45.04
C THR A 3 -17.54 17.42 44.51
N ALA A 4 -17.74 16.16 44.86
CA ALA A 4 -17.00 15.05 44.29
C ALA A 4 -17.39 14.90 42.81
N ILE A 5 -16.43 15.12 41.91
CA ILE A 5 -16.57 14.85 40.49
C ILE A 5 -16.35 13.34 40.31
N THR A 6 -17.43 12.60 40.13
CA THR A 6 -17.39 11.19 39.72
C THR A 6 -16.98 11.11 38.25
N PHE A 7 -15.75 10.65 37.99
CA PHE A 7 -15.33 10.23 36.66
C PHE A 7 -16.10 8.96 36.29
N GLY A 8 -17.12 9.09 35.45
CA GLY A 8 -17.77 7.95 34.82
C GLY A 8 -16.81 7.31 33.82
N ALA A 9 -16.39 6.07 34.09
CA ALA A 9 -15.64 5.26 33.14
C ALA A 9 -16.55 4.88 31.97
N GLY A 10 -16.61 5.72 30.95
CA GLY A 10 -17.20 5.38 29.67
C GLY A 10 -16.34 4.30 29.00
N LEU A 11 -16.87 3.08 28.89
CA LEU A 11 -16.24 2.01 28.14
C LEU A 11 -16.20 2.42 26.66
N LEU A 12 -15.04 2.85 26.18
CA LEU A 12 -14.81 3.06 24.74
C LEU A 12 -14.92 1.69 24.06
N ALA A 13 -16.03 1.44 23.37
CA ALA A 13 -16.14 0.29 22.48
C ALA A 13 -15.13 0.49 21.36
N THR A 14 -14.04 -0.29 21.36
CA THR A 14 -13.17 -0.39 20.20
C THR A 14 -13.99 -1.07 19.10
N PRO A 15 -14.12 -0.47 17.90
CA PRO A 15 -14.79 -1.14 16.81
C PRO A 15 -14.04 -2.45 16.52
N MET A 16 -14.72 -3.59 16.70
CA MET A 16 -14.20 -4.85 16.22
C MET A 16 -14.10 -4.76 14.69
N PRO A 17 -12.96 -5.13 14.08
CA PRO A 17 -12.86 -5.14 12.64
C PRO A 17 -13.95 -6.07 12.08
N SER A 18 -14.83 -5.52 11.24
CA SER A 18 -15.75 -6.35 10.48
C SER A 18 -14.96 -7.27 9.55
N PRO A 19 -15.42 -8.50 9.31
CA PRO A 19 -14.82 -9.34 8.29
C PRO A 19 -14.80 -8.57 6.97
N ALA A 20 -13.65 -8.56 6.31
CA ALA A 20 -13.48 -7.89 5.02
C ALA A 20 -14.48 -8.46 4.01
N ASP A 21 -15.11 -7.59 3.23
CA ASP A 21 -15.92 -8.03 2.11
C ASP A 21 -15.03 -8.72 1.04
N PRO A 22 -15.62 -9.45 0.08
CA PRO A 22 -14.86 -10.15 -0.95
C PRO A 22 -13.96 -9.25 -1.80
N LEU A 23 -14.38 -8.02 -2.11
CA LEU A 23 -13.59 -7.06 -2.88
C LEU A 23 -12.39 -6.59 -2.07
N THR A 24 -12.57 -6.25 -0.80
CA THR A 24 -11.47 -5.87 0.11
C THR A 24 -10.46 -7.01 0.26
N THR A 25 -10.95 -8.26 0.34
CA THR A 25 -10.09 -9.46 0.39
C THR A 25 -9.26 -9.61 -0.88
N GLU A 26 -9.88 -9.44 -2.05
CA GLU A 26 -9.21 -9.54 -3.35
C GLU A 26 -8.14 -8.45 -3.51
N ILE A 27 -8.48 -7.17 -3.21
CA ILE A 27 -7.54 -6.04 -3.28
C ILE A 27 -6.33 -6.30 -2.37
N SER A 28 -6.57 -6.72 -1.12
CA SER A 28 -5.49 -7.02 -0.17
C SER A 28 -4.55 -8.12 -0.68
N ALA A 29 -5.12 -9.15 -1.31
CA ALA A 29 -4.35 -10.25 -1.89
C ALA A 29 -3.53 -9.81 -3.12
N LEU A 30 -4.06 -8.93 -3.96
CA LEU A 30 -3.35 -8.38 -5.11
C LEU A 30 -2.24 -7.41 -4.69
N ASP A 31 -2.51 -6.55 -3.70
CA ASP A 31 -1.52 -5.65 -3.12
C ASP A 31 -0.33 -6.45 -2.56
N ALA A 32 -0.62 -7.49 -1.77
CA ALA A 32 0.43 -8.35 -1.23
C ALA A 32 1.33 -8.91 -2.34
N LYS A 33 0.75 -9.39 -3.46
CA LYS A 33 1.52 -9.94 -4.58
C LYS A 33 2.31 -8.88 -5.34
N VAL A 34 1.74 -7.69 -5.58
CA VAL A 34 2.45 -6.63 -6.33
C VAL A 34 3.66 -6.11 -5.53
N PHE A 35 3.49 -5.90 -4.23
CA PHE A 35 4.57 -5.44 -3.36
C PHE A 35 5.62 -6.51 -3.11
N ASP A 36 5.22 -7.77 -3.00
CA ASP A 36 6.14 -8.90 -2.91
C ASP A 36 7.01 -9.04 -4.17
N ALA A 37 6.42 -8.90 -5.36
CA ALA A 37 7.16 -8.86 -6.62
C ALA A 37 8.10 -7.65 -6.70
N TYR A 38 7.64 -6.47 -6.30
CA TYR A 38 8.44 -5.25 -6.21
C TYR A 38 9.65 -5.43 -5.27
N ASN A 39 9.42 -5.95 -4.06
CA ASN A 39 10.43 -6.12 -3.01
C ASN A 39 11.50 -7.14 -3.40
N ARG A 40 11.13 -8.19 -4.15
CA ARG A 40 12.07 -9.19 -4.68
C ARG A 40 12.65 -8.84 -6.04
N CYS A 41 12.26 -7.72 -6.64
CA CYS A 41 12.64 -7.35 -7.99
C CYS A 41 12.26 -8.39 -9.06
N ASP A 42 11.13 -9.06 -8.87
CA ASP A 42 10.48 -9.86 -9.91
C ASP A 42 9.71 -8.91 -10.85
N LEU A 43 10.47 -8.24 -11.72
CA LEU A 43 9.94 -7.20 -12.61
C LEU A 43 8.91 -7.72 -13.63
N PRO A 44 9.01 -8.94 -14.20
CA PRO A 44 7.96 -9.49 -15.05
C PRO A 44 6.62 -9.61 -14.31
N THR A 45 6.63 -10.17 -13.09
CA THR A 45 5.42 -10.29 -12.28
C THR A 45 4.89 -8.92 -11.86
N PHE A 46 5.75 -8.02 -11.40
CA PHE A 46 5.39 -6.64 -11.05
C PHE A 46 4.74 -5.90 -12.23
N SER A 47 5.34 -5.97 -13.41
CA SER A 47 4.82 -5.37 -14.65
C SER A 47 3.41 -5.89 -15.00
N GLY A 48 3.13 -7.16 -14.75
CA GLY A 48 1.83 -7.78 -15.03
C GLY A 48 0.65 -7.18 -14.28
N TYR A 49 0.87 -6.45 -13.19
CA TYR A 49 -0.20 -5.83 -12.39
C TYR A 49 -0.62 -4.44 -12.89
N PHE A 50 0.06 -3.87 -13.88
CA PHE A 50 -0.20 -2.51 -14.36
C PHE A 50 -0.64 -2.47 -15.82
N ASP A 51 -1.61 -1.59 -16.10
CA ASP A 51 -1.99 -1.26 -17.46
C ASP A 51 -0.80 -0.65 -18.22
N PRO A 52 -0.58 -0.98 -19.51
CA PRO A 52 0.50 -0.39 -20.31
C PRO A 52 0.53 1.15 -20.30
N LYS A 53 -0.60 1.82 -20.07
CA LYS A 53 -0.78 3.28 -20.02
C LYS A 53 -0.94 3.83 -18.60
N VAL A 54 -0.48 3.11 -17.58
CA VAL A 54 -0.53 3.57 -16.19
C VAL A 54 0.11 4.95 -16.05
N ALA A 55 -0.59 5.86 -15.35
CA ALA A 55 -0.05 7.14 -14.96
C ALA A 55 0.49 7.04 -13.53
N PHE A 56 1.81 7.12 -13.39
CA PHE A 56 2.50 7.01 -12.11
C PHE A 56 3.07 8.36 -11.70
N TYR A 57 2.73 8.78 -10.48
CA TYR A 57 3.11 10.06 -9.91
C TYR A 57 4.03 9.82 -8.70
N HIS A 58 5.08 10.61 -8.62
CA HIS A 58 6.02 10.61 -7.49
C HIS A 58 6.05 12.00 -6.86
N ASP A 59 6.27 12.07 -5.55
CA ASP A 59 6.23 13.30 -4.75
C ASP A 59 7.09 14.46 -5.30
N THR A 60 8.19 14.17 -5.99
CA THR A 60 9.15 15.16 -6.49
C THR A 60 9.36 15.12 -8.01
N GLY A 61 8.61 14.27 -8.72
CA GLY A 61 8.82 13.98 -10.14
C GLY A 61 7.70 14.50 -11.05
N ARG A 62 7.98 14.49 -12.36
CA ARG A 62 6.91 14.54 -13.36
C ARG A 62 6.22 13.18 -13.44
N ALA A 63 4.99 13.16 -13.93
CA ALA A 63 4.26 11.93 -14.18
C ALA A 63 5.03 11.03 -15.18
N THR A 64 5.04 9.73 -14.91
CA THR A 64 5.43 8.67 -15.84
C THR A 64 4.14 8.09 -16.42
N LEU A 65 3.96 8.13 -17.74
CA LEU A 65 2.66 7.85 -18.38
C LEU A 65 2.65 6.54 -19.17
N ASP A 66 3.62 5.66 -18.92
CA ASP A 66 3.68 4.32 -19.46
C ASP A 66 4.32 3.36 -18.45
N ARG A 67 3.88 2.10 -18.52
CA ARG A 67 4.30 1.06 -17.58
C ARG A 67 5.78 0.75 -17.66
N ASP A 68 6.33 0.68 -18.86
CA ASP A 68 7.69 0.18 -19.05
C ASP A 68 8.71 1.18 -18.47
N ALA A 69 8.47 2.49 -18.62
CA ALA A 69 9.23 3.54 -17.96
C ALA A 69 9.11 3.49 -16.42
N MET A 70 7.92 3.20 -15.89
CA MET A 70 7.73 3.00 -14.44
C MET A 70 8.55 1.80 -13.94
N VAL A 71 8.48 0.65 -14.64
CA VAL A 71 9.21 -0.58 -14.29
C VAL A 71 10.73 -0.35 -14.37
N ASP A 72 11.21 0.39 -15.37
CA ASP A 72 12.61 0.76 -15.50
C ASP A 72 13.07 1.68 -14.35
N GLY A 73 12.19 2.57 -13.88
CA GLY A 73 12.41 3.35 -12.66
C GLY A 73 12.64 2.46 -11.44
N VAL A 74 11.77 1.46 -11.23
CA VAL A 74 11.93 0.48 -10.14
C VAL A 74 13.25 -0.29 -10.26
N ARG A 75 13.55 -0.81 -11.46
CA ARG A 75 14.83 -1.50 -11.72
C ARG A 75 16.02 -0.62 -11.37
N LYS A 76 15.99 0.65 -11.81
CA LYS A 76 17.11 1.57 -11.67
C LYS A 76 17.31 2.06 -10.26
N TYR A 77 16.25 2.34 -9.50
CA TYR A 77 16.36 3.07 -8.24
C TYR A 77 16.06 2.24 -6.99
N ILE A 78 15.34 1.12 -7.13
CA ILE A 78 14.89 0.32 -6.00
C ILE A 78 15.67 -0.98 -5.89
N CYS A 79 15.83 -1.69 -7.01
CA CYS A 79 16.40 -3.03 -6.99
C CYS A 79 17.83 -3.09 -6.45
N GLY A 80 18.00 -3.84 -5.36
CA GLY A 80 19.27 -3.98 -4.63
C GLY A 80 19.68 -2.73 -3.83
N LYS A 81 18.81 -1.70 -3.73
CA LYS A 81 19.13 -0.40 -3.12
C LYS A 81 18.30 -0.07 -1.89
N VAL A 82 17.07 -0.59 -1.82
CA VAL A 82 16.17 -0.37 -0.69
C VAL A 82 15.97 -1.71 0.02
N LYS A 83 15.96 -1.70 1.35
CA LYS A 83 15.57 -2.86 2.15
C LYS A 83 14.07 -2.77 2.42
N PRO A 84 13.30 -3.85 2.21
CA PRO A 84 11.92 -3.91 2.69
C PRO A 84 11.92 -3.68 4.20
N SER A 85 11.04 -2.81 4.67
CA SER A 85 10.79 -2.54 6.09
C SER A 85 9.96 -3.64 6.73
#